data_AF-A0A2T6KJK7-F1
#
_entry.id   AF-A0A2T6KJK7-F1
#
_cell.length_a   1.000
_cell.length_b   1.000
_cell.length_c   1.000
_cell.angle_alpha   90.00
_cell.angle_beta   90.00
_cell.angle_gamma   90.00
#
_symmetry.space_group_name_H-M   'P 1'
#
loop_
_entity.id
_entity.type
_entity.pdbx_description
1 polymer ?
#
loop_
_entity_poly.entity_id
_entity_poly.type
_entity_poly.pdbx_seq_one_letter_code
_entity_poly.pdbx_strand_id
1 'polypeptide(L)' 'MSKIIFNEHQRRQIESNPNVTSVSDRTIQFTYDFKV' A
#
# COMPACT_ATOMS: atom_id res chain seq x y z
N MET A 1 -1.11 7.03 -19.74
CA MET A 1 -0.80 6.22 -18.54
C MET A 1 -2.07 5.61 -17.99
N SER A 2 -2.17 4.28 -17.95
CA SER A 2 -3.25 3.62 -17.22
C SER A 2 -3.11 3.94 -15.73
N LYS A 3 -4.21 4.36 -15.09
CA LYS A 3 -4.23 4.63 -13.65
C LYS A 3 -4.26 3.28 -12.94
N ILE A 4 -3.12 2.86 -12.37
CA ILE A 4 -3.07 1.63 -11.55
C ILE A 4 -3.96 1.87 -10.33
N ILE A 5 -4.94 0.99 -10.14
CA ILE A 5 -5.87 0.98 -9.00
C ILE A 5 -5.68 -0.37 -8.31
N PHE A 6 -5.36 -0.35 -7.02
CA PHE A 6 -5.29 -1.57 -6.23
C PHE A 6 -6.70 -2.09 -5.97
N ASN A 7 -6.95 -3.34 -6.33
CA ASN A 7 -8.19 -4.01 -5.95
C ASN A 7 -8.14 -4.42 -4.46
N GLU A 8 -9.27 -4.87 -3.94
CA GLU A 8 -9.39 -5.22 -2.53
C GLU A 8 -8.41 -6.31 -2.07
N HIS A 9 -8.19 -7.33 -2.90
CA HIS A 9 -7.25 -8.40 -2.58
C HIS A 9 -5.81 -7.85 -2.48
N GLN A 10 -5.41 -7.02 -3.43
CA GLN A 10 -4.09 -6.37 -3.43
C GLN A 10 -3.93 -5.46 -2.21
N ARG A 11 -4.95 -4.68 -1.85
CA ARG A 11 -4.90 -3.84 -0.64
C ARG A 11 -4.69 -4.68 0.61
N ARG A 12 -5.45 -5.75 0.79
CA ARG A 12 -5.29 -6.67 1.94
C ARG A 12 -3.89 -7.29 2.01
N GLN A 13 -3.32 -7.65 0.86
CA GLN A 13 -1.95 -8.18 0.81
C GLN A 13 -0.93 -7.11 1.22
N ILE A 14 -1.08 -5.87 0.77
CA ILE A 14 -0.18 -4.76 1.11
C ILE A 14 -0.34 -4.36 2.59
N GLU A 15 -1.56 -4.31 3.11
CA GLU A 15 -1.87 -4.02 4.51
C GLU A 15 -1.31 -5.08 5.48
N SER A 16 -1.09 -6.30 5.02
CA SER A 16 -0.43 -7.34 5.82
C SER A 16 1.06 -7.09 6.08
N ASN A 17 1.67 -6.15 5.36
CA ASN A 17 3.07 -5.80 5.54
C ASN A 17 3.24 -4.92 6.80
N PRO A 18 4.08 -5.34 7.76
CA PRO A 18 4.28 -4.58 9.01
C PRO A 18 4.90 -3.19 8.81
N ASN A 19 5.48 -2.93 7.64
CA ASN A 19 6.07 -1.64 7.29
C ASN A 19 5.06 -0.70 6.61
N VAL A 20 3.83 -1.14 6.37
CA VAL A 20 2.79 -0.33 5.76
C VAL A 20 1.91 0.24 6.86
N THR A 21 1.68 1.56 6.82
CA THR A 21 0.80 2.27 7.74
C THR A 21 -0.63 2.35 7.19
N SER A 22 -0.79 2.56 5.88
CA SER A 22 -2.11 2.67 5.24
C SER A 22 -2.02 2.42 3.74
N VAL A 23 -3.09 1.89 3.15
CA VAL A 23 -3.22 1.64 1.72
C VAL A 23 -4.50 2.29 1.21
N SER A 24 -4.38 3.13 0.19
CA SER A 24 -5.51 3.66 -0.59
C SER A 24 -5.58 2.97 -1.96
N ASP A 25 -6.60 3.29 -2.76
CA ASP A 25 -6.74 2.71 -4.11
C ASP A 25 -5.53 2.96 -5.03
N ARG A 26 -4.71 3.98 -4.74
CA ARG A 26 -3.60 4.40 -5.60
C ARG A 26 -2.29 4.70 -4.87
N THR A 27 -2.28 4.64 -3.55
CA THR A 27 -1.12 5.04 -2.75
C THR A 27 -0.90 4.05 -1.60
N ILE A 28 0.37 3.87 -1.24
CA ILE A 28 0.80 3.09 -0.09
C ILE A 28 1.59 4.04 0.80
N GLN A 29 1.20 4.14 2.06
CA GLN A 29 1.92 4.90 3.07
C GLN A 29 2.71 3.92 3.92
N PHE A 30 4.02 4.14 4.03
CA PHE A 30 4.91 3.31 4.84
C PHE A 30 5.15 3.93 6.22
N THR A 31 5.62 3.10 7.16
CA THR A 31 6.07 3.54 8.47
C THR A 31 7.29 4.45 8.34
N TYR A 32 7.48 5.36 9.32
CA TYR A 32 8.57 6.33 9.29
C TYR A 32 9.96 5.68 9.30
N ASP A 33 10.10 4.54 10.00
CA ASP A 33 11.33 3.76 10.06
C ASP A 33 11.61 2.95 8.78
N PHE A 34 10.63 2.79 7.91
CA PHE A 34 10.82 2.08 6.65
C PHE A 34 11.57 2.99 5.65
N LYS A 35 12.89 2.88 5.66
CA LYS A 35 13.75 3.50 4.64
C LYS A 35 13.70 2.67 3.37
N VAL A 36 13.14 3.26 2.31
CA VAL A 36 13.13 2.75 0.93
C VAL A 36 14.41 3.14 0.21
#